data_AF-A0A2P8QWW6-F1
#
_entry.id   AF-A0A2P8QWW6-F1
#
_cell.length_a   1.000
_cell.length_b   1.000
_cell.length_c   1.000
_cell.angle_alpha   90.00
_cell.angle_beta   90.00
_cell.angle_gamma   90.00
#
_symmetry.space_group_name_H-M   'P 1'
#
loop_
_entity.id
_entity.type
_entity.pdbx_description
1 polymer ?
#
loop_
_entity_poly.entity_id
_entity_poly.type
_entity_poly.pdbx_seq_one_letter_code
_entity_poly.pdbx_strand_id
1 'polypeptide(L)'
;MASIVNDCALKDLPTIDALSTREGWQLLTLLGILGTSVERHAQQAVRRHSPAEAVLPSKGLALLLVNGKQPFLEYFQALANTLHHPHRDSFITYIEMNGPCTEVQHPGMRQPMYRLGNLFEDDSFITFTGKFQEVEFITLLKKSVSLQGAANLLIEEAINHPKGIQAHESIQALTAAATLMFAIRDLIADFIRRNPFSTDFFLDEHRQYAVRWYADRTVKASSAANDDSSLLRDLLLFTELVPLRQGFGGFRSHVRDTYHVLLPDAVARLEQAMNRESLEVLISKAIHLDLEALLTLDESQVCALIQKQPWLAACLVLYRSQHEVSKAHFSTIMKYLVWPKRKRDKLEDSREQVTVVSNTRGSTGMEPMGIMAWLDQSRARHPLAMLGHRLPIVQLCSTLLQQYVSHPIEMSFEELVTFLPTDMSDTLRPCALGRWSNRIGVDLVSLVPEAN
;
A
#
# COMPACT_ATOMS: atom_id res chain seq x y z
N MET A 1 -24.29 -6.21 20.32
CA MET A 1 -23.63 -5.75 19.08
C MET A 1 -24.46 -6.07 17.84
N ALA A 2 -24.66 -7.35 17.45
CA ALA A 2 -25.37 -7.71 16.21
C ALA A 2 -26.81 -7.13 16.09
N SER A 3 -27.63 -7.20 17.15
CA SER A 3 -28.97 -6.57 17.14
C SER A 3 -28.91 -5.07 16.86
N ILE A 4 -28.01 -4.34 17.52
CA ILE A 4 -27.85 -2.89 17.30
C ILE A 4 -27.39 -2.59 15.86
N VAL A 5 -26.43 -3.36 15.33
CA VAL A 5 -25.96 -3.19 13.96
C VAL A 5 -27.09 -3.46 12.96
N ASN A 6 -27.85 -4.53 13.17
CA ASN A 6 -29.00 -4.86 12.34
C ASN A 6 -30.04 -3.73 12.37
N ASP A 7 -30.39 -3.23 13.54
CA ASP A 7 -31.46 -2.26 13.73
C ASP A 7 -31.09 -0.83 13.33
N CYS A 8 -29.80 -0.45 13.41
CA CYS A 8 -29.37 0.94 13.19
C CYS A 8 -28.56 1.16 11.90
N ALA A 9 -27.89 0.13 11.37
CA ALA A 9 -26.98 0.28 10.22
C ALA A 9 -27.41 -0.52 8.98
N LEU A 10 -28.15 -1.62 9.16
CA LEU A 10 -28.52 -2.54 8.08
C LEU A 10 -30.02 -2.56 7.77
N LYS A 11 -30.84 -1.99 8.66
CA LYS A 11 -32.27 -1.76 8.49
C LYS A 11 -32.41 -0.52 7.59
N ASP A 12 -33.00 -0.71 6.42
CA ASP A 12 -33.23 0.31 5.38
C ASP A 12 -32.08 0.54 4.39
N LEU A 13 -31.23 -0.47 4.17
CA LEU A 13 -30.31 -0.44 3.04
C LEU A 13 -31.06 -0.56 1.70
N PRO A 14 -30.62 0.16 0.65
CA PRO A 14 -31.28 0.13 -0.65
C PRO A 14 -31.10 -1.23 -1.34
N THR A 15 -31.94 -1.53 -2.32
CA THR A 15 -31.67 -2.64 -3.25
C THR A 15 -30.48 -2.27 -4.14
N ILE A 16 -29.63 -3.25 -4.48
CA ILE A 16 -28.42 -3.03 -5.29
C ILE A 16 -28.75 -2.35 -6.62
N ASP A 17 -29.84 -2.76 -7.28
CA ASP A 17 -30.29 -2.19 -8.57
C ASP A 17 -30.71 -0.71 -8.50
N ALA A 18 -30.94 -0.18 -7.29
CA ALA A 18 -31.31 1.22 -7.09
C ALA A 18 -30.09 2.15 -6.89
N LEU A 19 -28.89 1.59 -6.80
CA LEU A 19 -27.66 2.34 -6.56
C LEU A 19 -27.01 2.76 -7.89
N SER A 20 -26.58 4.01 -7.97
CA SER A 20 -25.56 4.38 -8.96
C SER A 20 -24.22 3.70 -8.64
N THR A 21 -23.31 3.64 -9.62
CA THR A 21 -21.96 3.08 -9.40
C THR A 21 -21.24 3.74 -8.23
N ARG A 22 -21.32 5.07 -8.11
CA ARG A 22 -20.67 5.82 -7.02
C ARG A 22 -21.27 5.48 -5.66
N GLU A 23 -22.59 5.45 -5.56
CA GLU A 23 -23.28 5.08 -4.31
C GLU A 23 -22.98 3.63 -3.93
N GLY A 24 -22.88 2.73 -4.93
CA GLY A 24 -22.44 1.36 -4.75
C GLY A 24 -21.06 1.27 -4.10
N TRP A 25 -20.07 1.99 -4.64
CA TRP A 25 -18.71 2.04 -4.07
C TRP A 25 -18.68 2.62 -2.65
N GLN A 26 -19.44 3.70 -2.41
CA GLN A 26 -19.55 4.31 -1.08
C GLN A 26 -20.15 3.33 -0.06
N LEU A 27 -21.26 2.68 -0.43
CA LEU A 27 -21.90 1.69 0.42
C LEU A 27 -20.98 0.48 0.66
N LEU A 28 -20.33 -0.03 -0.38
CA LEU A 28 -19.42 -1.16 -0.28
C LEU A 28 -18.25 -0.85 0.68
N THR A 29 -17.69 0.36 0.61
CA THR A 29 -16.61 0.80 1.51
C THR A 29 -17.07 0.80 2.98
N LEU A 30 -18.24 1.37 3.25
CA LEU A 30 -18.81 1.44 4.61
C LEU A 30 -19.15 0.04 5.14
N LEU A 31 -19.76 -0.81 4.32
CA LEU A 31 -20.08 -2.19 4.71
C LEU A 31 -18.81 -3.03 4.91
N GLY A 32 -17.74 -2.78 4.15
CA GLY A 32 -16.44 -3.41 4.34
C GLY A 32 -15.86 -3.08 5.71
N ILE A 33 -15.86 -1.80 6.10
CA ILE A 33 -15.35 -1.37 7.40
C ILE A 33 -16.22 -1.91 8.55
N LEU A 34 -17.54 -1.93 8.38
CA LEU A 34 -18.48 -2.52 9.32
C LEU A 34 -18.22 -4.02 9.50
N GLY A 35 -18.11 -4.78 8.41
CA GLY A 35 -17.91 -6.22 8.45
C GLY A 35 -16.61 -6.60 9.14
N THR A 36 -15.52 -5.89 8.82
CA THR A 36 -14.22 -6.08 9.48
C THR A 36 -14.26 -5.73 10.96
N SER A 37 -14.95 -4.66 11.33
CA SER A 37 -15.16 -4.29 12.74
C SER A 37 -15.92 -5.38 13.50
N VAL A 38 -17.04 -5.86 12.96
CA VAL A 38 -17.85 -6.92 13.58
C VAL A 38 -17.03 -8.19 13.76
N GLU A 39 -16.28 -8.62 12.74
CA GLU A 39 -15.43 -9.80 12.85
C GLU A 39 -14.31 -9.61 13.87
N ARG A 40 -13.63 -8.45 13.90
CA ARG A 40 -12.61 -8.17 14.92
C ARG A 40 -13.18 -8.36 16.32
N HIS A 41 -14.30 -7.71 16.62
CA HIS A 41 -14.87 -7.73 17.96
C HIS A 41 -15.44 -9.10 18.34
N ALA A 42 -16.07 -9.82 17.40
CA ALA A 42 -16.54 -11.18 17.63
C ALA A 42 -15.38 -12.14 17.92
N GLN A 43 -14.31 -12.07 17.13
CA GLN A 43 -13.13 -12.92 17.29
C GLN A 43 -12.34 -12.58 18.57
N GLN A 44 -12.24 -11.29 18.91
CA GLN A 44 -11.61 -10.84 20.16
C GLN A 44 -12.40 -11.29 21.39
N ALA A 45 -13.74 -11.28 21.34
CA ALA A 45 -14.56 -11.76 22.43
C ALA A 45 -14.28 -13.24 22.74
N VAL A 46 -14.14 -14.09 21.72
CA VAL A 46 -13.74 -15.50 21.90
C VAL A 46 -12.38 -15.59 22.60
N ARG A 47 -11.38 -14.85 22.10
CA ARG A 47 -10.03 -14.84 22.70
C ARG A 47 -10.01 -14.42 24.17
N ARG A 48 -10.83 -13.43 24.55
CA ARG A 48 -10.92 -12.97 25.96
C ARG A 48 -11.50 -14.03 26.89
N HIS A 49 -12.54 -14.76 26.45
CA HIS A 49 -13.19 -15.78 27.27
C HIS A 49 -12.45 -17.11 27.25
N SER A 50 -11.79 -17.45 26.13
CA SER A 50 -11.11 -18.72 25.93
C SER A 50 -9.91 -18.54 25.00
N PRO A 51 -8.76 -18.09 25.53
CA PRO A 51 -7.56 -17.82 24.73
C PRO A 51 -7.08 -19.01 23.89
N ALA A 52 -7.29 -20.22 24.41
CA ALA A 52 -6.94 -21.48 23.75
C ALA A 52 -7.95 -21.94 22.67
N GLU A 53 -9.14 -21.34 22.61
CA GLU A 53 -10.16 -21.72 21.63
C GLU A 53 -9.75 -21.26 20.22
N ALA A 54 -10.06 -22.10 19.24
CA ALA A 54 -9.90 -21.74 17.84
C ALA A 54 -10.90 -20.65 17.47
N VAL A 55 -10.40 -19.48 17.08
CA VAL A 55 -11.23 -18.40 16.53
C VAL A 55 -11.77 -18.84 15.18
N LEU A 56 -13.10 -18.89 15.06
CA LEU A 56 -13.81 -19.24 13.84
C LEU A 56 -14.25 -17.97 13.10
N PRO A 57 -13.73 -17.72 11.88
CA PRO A 57 -14.18 -16.61 11.03
C PRO A 57 -15.67 -16.71 10.68
N SER A 58 -16.24 -15.60 10.23
CA SER A 58 -17.63 -15.45 9.74
C SER A 58 -18.72 -15.53 10.81
N LYS A 59 -18.40 -15.94 12.05
CA LYS A 59 -19.40 -16.07 13.11
C LYS A 59 -20.07 -14.74 13.46
N GLY A 60 -19.33 -13.62 13.39
CA GLY A 60 -19.90 -12.30 13.63
C GLY A 60 -20.83 -11.89 12.51
N LEU A 61 -20.37 -12.05 11.26
CA LEU A 61 -21.14 -11.70 10.06
C LEU A 61 -22.40 -12.56 9.87
N ALA A 62 -22.38 -13.82 10.30
CA ALA A 62 -23.52 -14.73 10.21
C ALA A 62 -24.74 -14.25 11.04
N LEU A 63 -24.52 -13.34 11.99
CA LEU A 63 -25.60 -12.74 12.81
C LEU A 63 -26.18 -11.47 12.18
N LEU A 64 -25.62 -11.00 11.07
CA LEU A 64 -26.00 -9.75 10.43
C LEU A 64 -27.03 -10.00 9.32
N LEU A 65 -28.12 -9.22 9.37
CA LEU A 65 -29.21 -9.28 8.41
C LEU A 65 -29.48 -7.90 7.82
N VAL A 66 -29.37 -7.80 6.50
CA VAL A 66 -29.77 -6.63 5.74
C VAL A 66 -31.30 -6.61 5.62
N ASN A 67 -31.89 -5.47 5.96
CA ASN A 67 -33.34 -5.26 6.01
C ASN A 67 -34.08 -6.33 6.83
N GLY A 68 -33.41 -6.89 7.84
CA GLY A 68 -33.92 -7.95 8.71
C GLY A 68 -34.22 -9.28 8.00
N LYS A 69 -33.77 -9.47 6.76
CA LYS A 69 -34.15 -10.63 5.93
C LYS A 69 -32.96 -11.31 5.26
N GLN A 70 -32.12 -10.55 4.57
CA GLN A 70 -31.05 -11.10 3.74
C GLN A 70 -29.74 -11.21 4.54
N PRO A 71 -29.02 -12.35 4.49
CA PRO A 71 -27.70 -12.46 5.11
C PRO A 71 -26.72 -11.38 4.61
N PHE A 72 -25.99 -10.76 5.53
CA PHE A 72 -25.03 -9.69 5.19
C PHE A 72 -24.00 -10.10 4.14
N LEU A 73 -23.41 -11.30 4.26
CA LEU A 73 -22.41 -11.79 3.33
C LEU A 73 -22.97 -11.92 1.90
N GLU A 74 -24.20 -12.39 1.76
CA GLU A 74 -24.86 -12.52 0.46
C GLU A 74 -25.12 -11.14 -0.17
N TYR A 75 -25.60 -10.19 0.62
CA TYR A 75 -25.80 -8.81 0.17
C TYR A 75 -24.47 -8.15 -0.24
N PHE A 76 -23.44 -8.28 0.59
CA PHE A 76 -22.11 -7.72 0.33
C PHE A 76 -21.50 -8.31 -0.95
N GLN A 77 -21.55 -9.63 -1.11
CA GLN A 77 -21.01 -10.31 -2.29
C GLN A 77 -21.75 -9.90 -3.56
N ALA A 78 -23.08 -9.78 -3.51
CA ALA A 78 -23.87 -9.30 -4.64
C ALA A 78 -23.47 -7.88 -5.03
N LEU A 79 -23.33 -6.96 -4.06
CA LEU A 79 -22.88 -5.60 -4.33
C LEU A 79 -21.45 -5.59 -4.89
N ALA A 80 -20.53 -6.34 -4.29
CA ALA A 80 -19.14 -6.44 -4.73
C ALA A 80 -19.04 -6.97 -6.18
N ASN A 81 -19.86 -7.95 -6.55
CA ASN A 81 -19.90 -8.49 -7.91
C ASN A 81 -20.29 -7.42 -8.94
N THR A 82 -21.26 -6.54 -8.64
CA THR A 82 -21.65 -5.46 -9.56
C THR A 82 -20.55 -4.43 -9.80
N LEU A 83 -19.60 -4.33 -8.86
CA LEU A 83 -18.49 -3.37 -8.89
C LEU A 83 -17.15 -4.04 -9.23
N HIS A 84 -17.17 -5.35 -9.53
CA HIS A 84 -15.98 -6.19 -9.70
C HIS A 84 -14.97 -6.08 -8.54
N HIS A 85 -15.48 -5.88 -7.33
CA HIS A 85 -14.69 -5.68 -6.12
C HIS A 85 -14.47 -7.01 -5.38
N PRO A 86 -13.34 -7.17 -4.66
CA PRO A 86 -13.15 -8.29 -3.72
C PRO A 86 -14.31 -8.46 -2.73
N HIS A 87 -14.59 -9.68 -2.31
CA HIS A 87 -15.72 -9.99 -1.41
C HIS A 87 -15.44 -9.68 0.07
N ARG A 88 -14.70 -8.60 0.35
CA ARG A 88 -14.43 -8.06 1.68
C ARG A 88 -13.90 -6.62 1.57
N ASP A 89 -13.56 -5.99 2.68
CA ASP A 89 -12.76 -4.76 2.68
C ASP A 89 -11.44 -4.93 1.91
N SER A 90 -11.03 -3.91 1.14
CA SER A 90 -9.82 -3.93 0.31
C SER A 90 -8.91 -2.73 0.55
N PHE A 91 -7.65 -2.85 0.14
CA PHE A 91 -6.67 -1.76 0.21
C PHE A 91 -7.15 -0.54 -0.60
N ILE A 92 -7.82 -0.79 -1.72
CA ILE A 92 -8.36 0.23 -2.62
C ILE A 92 -9.42 1.07 -1.90
N THR A 93 -10.41 0.42 -1.28
CA THR A 93 -11.48 1.13 -0.56
C THR A 93 -11.00 1.79 0.73
N TYR A 94 -10.00 1.22 1.40
CA TYR A 94 -9.54 1.69 2.69
C TYR A 94 -8.45 2.77 2.58
N ILE A 95 -7.65 2.76 1.51
CA ILE A 95 -6.52 3.67 1.32
C ILE A 95 -6.70 4.54 0.08
N GLU A 96 -6.82 3.95 -1.10
CA GLU A 96 -6.75 4.70 -2.37
C GLU A 96 -7.93 5.64 -2.55
N MET A 97 -9.12 5.14 -2.27
CA MET A 97 -10.38 5.87 -2.42
C MET A 97 -10.78 6.66 -1.16
N ASN A 98 -10.06 6.47 -0.05
CA ASN A 98 -10.40 7.02 1.27
C ASN A 98 -9.72 8.37 1.53
N GLY A 99 -10.40 9.30 2.18
CA GLY A 99 -9.89 10.65 2.42
C GLY A 99 -9.77 11.51 1.16
N PRO A 100 -9.13 12.69 1.28
CA PRO A 100 -9.11 13.69 0.22
C PRO A 100 -8.37 13.22 -1.03
N CYS A 101 -8.68 13.84 -2.17
CA CYS A 101 -7.95 13.64 -3.41
C CYS A 101 -6.50 14.10 -3.26
N THR A 102 -5.56 13.32 -3.79
CA THR A 102 -4.13 13.67 -3.85
C THR A 102 -3.70 13.96 -5.28
N GLU A 103 -2.81 14.93 -5.44
CA GLU A 103 -2.17 15.27 -6.71
C GLU A 103 -0.66 15.24 -6.58
N VAL A 104 0.00 14.62 -7.55
CA VAL A 104 1.46 14.69 -7.71
C VAL A 104 1.78 15.72 -8.79
N GLN A 105 2.53 16.75 -8.41
CA GLN A 105 2.86 17.88 -9.29
C GLN A 105 4.37 17.90 -9.55
N HIS A 106 4.79 17.97 -10.82
CA HIS A 106 6.20 18.21 -11.15
C HIS A 106 6.43 19.70 -11.39
N PRO A 107 7.55 20.27 -10.90
CA PRO A 107 7.92 21.64 -11.21
C PRO A 107 7.88 21.91 -12.72
N GLY A 108 7.13 22.95 -13.11
CA GLY A 108 6.97 23.37 -14.51
C GLY A 108 5.91 22.65 -15.33
N MET A 109 5.20 21.65 -14.78
CA MET A 109 4.00 21.10 -15.40
C MET A 109 2.76 21.92 -15.00
N ARG A 110 1.87 22.19 -15.96
CA ARG A 110 0.59 22.90 -15.71
C ARG A 110 -0.51 22.00 -15.17
N GLN A 111 -0.38 20.69 -15.36
CA GLN A 111 -1.35 19.68 -14.92
C GLN A 111 -0.64 18.66 -14.02
N PRO A 112 -1.36 18.09 -13.04
CA PRO A 112 -0.82 17.03 -12.20
C PRO A 112 -0.38 15.85 -13.06
N MET A 113 0.77 15.28 -12.72
CA MET A 113 1.27 14.05 -13.34
C MET A 113 0.38 12.85 -12.99
N TYR A 114 -0.15 12.86 -11.78
CA TYR A 114 -0.94 11.78 -11.23
C TYR A 114 -1.96 12.34 -10.26
N ARG A 115 -3.17 11.78 -10.30
CA ARG A 115 -4.24 12.10 -9.37
C ARG A 115 -4.84 10.81 -8.84
N LEU A 116 -4.94 10.70 -7.52
CA LEU A 116 -5.66 9.62 -6.85
C LEU A 116 -6.92 10.20 -6.22
N GLY A 117 -8.07 9.71 -6.69
CA GLY A 117 -9.37 10.30 -6.35
C GLY A 117 -9.81 10.11 -4.90
N ASN A 118 -10.95 10.71 -4.60
CA ASN A 118 -11.72 10.55 -3.37
C ASN A 118 -13.09 9.94 -3.70
N LEU A 119 -13.57 9.06 -2.83
CA LEU A 119 -14.89 8.46 -2.99
C LEU A 119 -16.01 9.33 -2.38
N PHE A 120 -15.72 9.95 -1.24
CA PHE A 120 -16.65 10.81 -0.50
C PHE A 120 -16.40 12.28 -0.81
N GLU A 121 -17.47 13.03 -1.13
CA GLU A 121 -17.39 14.43 -1.58
C GLU A 121 -16.91 15.42 -0.52
N ASP A 122 -16.95 15.03 0.76
CA ASP A 122 -16.47 15.84 1.87
C ASP A 122 -15.04 15.53 2.29
N ASP A 123 -14.34 14.73 1.48
CA ASP A 123 -12.94 14.39 1.70
C ASP A 123 -12.65 13.75 3.08
N SER A 124 -13.69 13.22 3.72
CA SER A 124 -13.56 12.62 5.05
C SER A 124 -12.78 11.30 5.00
N PHE A 125 -11.99 11.07 6.04
CA PHE A 125 -11.38 9.77 6.26
C PHE A 125 -12.38 8.84 6.94
N ILE A 126 -12.61 7.67 6.35
CA ILE A 126 -13.33 6.58 6.99
C ILE A 126 -12.31 5.74 7.76
N THR A 127 -12.56 5.54 9.05
CA THR A 127 -11.63 4.89 9.97
C THR A 127 -12.32 3.78 10.76
N PHE A 128 -11.57 2.76 11.12
CA PHE A 128 -11.99 1.69 12.03
C PHE A 128 -12.04 2.17 13.49
N THR A 129 -11.09 2.99 13.90
CA THR A 129 -10.88 3.37 15.31
C THR A 129 -11.46 4.74 15.66
N GLY A 130 -11.75 5.60 14.67
CA GLY A 130 -12.11 7.00 14.92
C GLY A 130 -10.94 7.84 15.45
N LYS A 131 -9.72 7.29 15.51
CA LYS A 131 -8.56 7.97 16.10
C LYS A 131 -7.71 8.66 15.04
N PHE A 132 -7.18 9.82 15.39
CA PHE A 132 -6.32 10.63 14.50
C PHE A 132 -5.06 9.88 14.04
N GLN A 133 -4.52 8.98 14.87
CA GLN A 133 -3.37 8.16 14.50
C GLN A 133 -3.63 7.29 13.26
N GLU A 134 -4.86 6.80 13.09
CA GLU A 134 -5.26 6.05 11.90
C GLU A 134 -5.33 6.95 10.66
N VAL A 135 -5.83 8.19 10.81
CA VAL A 135 -5.83 9.18 9.72
C VAL A 135 -4.42 9.50 9.25
N GLU A 136 -3.47 9.69 10.17
CA GLU A 136 -2.06 9.90 9.82
C GLU A 136 -1.48 8.70 9.05
N PHE A 137 -1.87 7.47 9.43
CA PHE A 137 -1.44 6.25 8.74
C PHE A 137 -2.05 6.12 7.34
N ILE A 138 -3.35 6.37 7.17
CA ILE A 138 -4.01 6.37 5.86
C ILE A 138 -3.40 7.47 4.97
N THR A 139 -3.15 8.65 5.53
CA THR A 139 -2.51 9.77 4.84
C THR A 139 -1.12 9.39 4.31
N LEU A 140 -0.29 8.76 5.15
CA LEU A 140 1.02 8.24 4.75
C LEU A 140 0.89 7.31 3.55
N LEU A 141 -0.01 6.31 3.64
CA LEU A 141 -0.17 5.31 2.59
C LEU A 141 -0.72 5.93 1.29
N LYS A 142 -1.75 6.78 1.38
CA LYS A 142 -2.36 7.41 0.19
C LYS A 142 -1.38 8.31 -0.57
N LYS A 143 -0.59 9.11 0.15
CA LYS A 143 0.48 9.92 -0.46
C LYS A 143 1.57 9.03 -1.08
N SER A 144 1.93 7.95 -0.40
CA SER A 144 2.90 6.97 -0.93
C SER A 144 2.39 6.31 -2.21
N VAL A 145 1.14 5.82 -2.25
CA VAL A 145 0.53 5.24 -3.45
C VAL A 145 0.50 6.24 -4.60
N SER A 146 0.17 7.51 -4.33
CA SER A 146 0.15 8.56 -5.36
C SER A 146 1.53 8.77 -6.00
N LEU A 147 2.58 8.85 -5.18
CA LEU A 147 3.96 8.96 -5.65
C LEU A 147 4.41 7.72 -6.42
N GLN A 148 4.02 6.53 -5.95
CA GLN A 148 4.34 5.28 -6.63
C GLN A 148 3.65 5.19 -8.00
N GLY A 149 2.37 5.59 -8.08
CA GLY A 149 1.63 5.66 -9.34
C GLY A 149 2.29 6.59 -10.34
N ALA A 150 2.66 7.80 -9.90
CA ALA A 150 3.39 8.78 -10.73
C ALA A 150 4.75 8.26 -11.20
N ALA A 151 5.52 7.63 -10.30
CA ALA A 151 6.81 7.03 -10.65
C ALA A 151 6.66 5.90 -11.67
N ASN A 152 5.65 5.05 -11.53
CA ASN A 152 5.39 3.95 -12.46
C ASN A 152 5.03 4.45 -13.86
N LEU A 153 4.22 5.51 -13.98
CA LEU A 153 3.92 6.10 -15.29
C LEU A 153 5.19 6.55 -16.03
N LEU A 154 6.12 7.20 -15.32
CA LEU A 154 7.39 7.65 -15.88
C LEU A 154 8.31 6.49 -16.27
N ILE A 155 8.36 5.44 -15.44
CA ILE A 155 9.13 4.23 -15.74
C ILE A 155 8.56 3.55 -16.99
N GLU A 156 7.24 3.40 -17.07
CA GLU A 156 6.58 2.83 -18.24
C GLU A 156 6.81 3.68 -19.51
N GLU A 157 6.75 5.00 -19.40
CA GLU A 157 7.08 5.91 -20.49
C GLU A 157 8.50 5.68 -21.02
N ALA A 158 9.49 5.62 -20.12
CA ALA A 158 10.89 5.38 -20.50
C ALA A 158 11.11 4.01 -21.13
N ILE A 159 10.49 2.95 -20.60
CA ILE A 159 10.59 1.58 -21.15
C ILE A 159 9.91 1.50 -22.52
N ASN A 160 8.79 2.21 -22.72
CA ASN A 160 8.03 2.21 -23.97
C ASN A 160 8.51 3.23 -25.02
N HIS A 161 9.48 4.07 -24.69
CA HIS A 161 9.89 5.16 -25.56
C HIS A 161 10.42 4.61 -26.92
N PRO A 162 10.00 5.14 -28.08
CA PRO A 162 10.36 4.59 -29.39
C PRO A 162 11.88 4.55 -29.68
N LYS A 163 12.64 5.47 -29.07
CA LYS A 163 14.11 5.53 -29.17
C LYS A 163 14.82 4.77 -28.04
N GLY A 164 14.09 4.02 -27.23
CA GLY A 164 14.59 3.26 -26.08
C GLY A 164 14.94 4.13 -24.87
N ILE A 165 15.55 3.48 -23.88
CA ILE A 165 15.92 4.07 -22.58
C ILE A 165 17.07 5.08 -22.68
N GLN A 166 17.79 5.14 -23.81
CA GLN A 166 18.86 6.12 -24.04
C GLN A 166 18.35 7.50 -24.50
N ALA A 167 17.06 7.62 -24.83
CA ALA A 167 16.47 8.88 -25.28
C ALA A 167 16.52 9.94 -24.17
N HIS A 168 16.62 11.21 -24.55
CA HIS A 168 16.69 12.31 -23.59
C HIS A 168 15.46 12.34 -22.67
N GLU A 169 14.28 12.12 -23.26
CA GLU A 169 12.99 12.04 -22.59
C GLU A 169 12.94 10.86 -21.60
N SER A 170 13.49 9.69 -21.98
CA SER A 170 13.62 8.53 -21.08
C SER A 170 14.53 8.82 -19.89
N ILE A 171 15.65 9.53 -20.11
CA ILE A 171 16.56 9.94 -19.03
C ILE A 171 15.83 10.87 -18.05
N GLN A 172 15.08 11.85 -18.57
CA GLN A 172 14.27 12.77 -17.76
C GLN A 172 13.22 12.02 -16.95
N ALA A 173 12.48 11.12 -17.58
CA ALA A 173 11.44 10.34 -16.93
C ALA A 173 11.99 9.43 -15.81
N LEU A 174 13.07 8.69 -16.09
CA LEU A 174 13.72 7.83 -15.08
C LEU A 174 14.31 8.64 -13.91
N THR A 175 14.87 9.82 -14.20
CA THR A 175 15.39 10.73 -13.16
C THR A 175 14.26 11.27 -12.28
N ALA A 176 13.16 11.72 -12.88
CA ALA A 176 11.99 12.18 -12.16
C ALA A 176 11.37 11.06 -11.32
N ALA A 177 11.26 9.84 -11.86
CA ALA A 177 10.80 8.67 -11.12
C ALA A 177 11.68 8.40 -9.89
N ALA A 178 13.00 8.45 -10.02
CA ALA A 178 13.91 8.26 -8.90
C ALA A 178 13.75 9.32 -7.81
N THR A 179 13.45 10.57 -8.19
CA THR A 179 13.18 11.64 -7.23
C THR A 179 11.88 11.41 -6.46
N LEU A 180 10.80 10.99 -7.16
CA LEU A 180 9.55 10.61 -6.50
C LEU A 180 9.76 9.44 -5.53
N MET A 181 10.63 8.49 -5.88
CA MET A 181 11.02 7.39 -5.00
C MET A 181 11.75 7.88 -3.74
N PHE A 182 12.70 8.81 -3.87
CA PHE A 182 13.31 9.41 -2.68
C PHE A 182 12.30 10.17 -1.81
N ALA A 183 11.32 10.84 -2.41
CA ALA A 183 10.24 11.51 -1.67
C ALA A 183 9.39 10.52 -0.86
N ILE A 184 9.13 9.30 -1.37
CA ILE A 184 8.47 8.24 -0.59
C ILE A 184 9.34 7.84 0.62
N ARG A 185 10.65 7.65 0.42
CA ARG A 185 11.57 7.33 1.51
C ARG A 185 11.55 8.41 2.59
N ASP A 186 11.59 9.68 2.20
CA ASP A 186 11.57 10.80 3.13
C ASP A 186 10.23 10.92 3.86
N LEU A 187 9.12 10.70 3.16
CA LEU A 187 7.78 10.61 3.77
C LEU A 187 7.71 9.52 4.85
N ILE A 188 8.24 8.33 4.59
CA ILE A 188 8.29 7.24 5.58
C ILE A 188 9.18 7.63 6.77
N ALA A 189 10.36 8.19 6.50
CA ALA A 189 11.30 8.62 7.54
C ALA A 189 10.69 9.71 8.44
N ASP A 190 10.01 10.68 7.86
CA ASP A 190 9.33 11.74 8.60
C ASP A 190 8.17 11.23 9.44
N PHE A 191 7.38 10.29 8.92
CA PHE A 191 6.35 9.62 9.71
C PHE A 191 6.96 8.90 10.92
N ILE A 192 8.04 8.13 10.72
CA ILE A 192 8.76 7.46 11.81
C ILE A 192 9.27 8.46 12.86
N ARG A 193 9.83 9.60 12.40
CA ARG A 193 10.44 10.64 13.24
C ARG A 193 9.40 11.39 14.06
N ARG A 194 8.30 11.83 13.44
CA ARG A 194 7.18 12.49 14.13
C ARG A 194 6.47 11.56 15.10
N ASN A 195 6.55 10.26 14.86
CA ASN A 195 5.96 9.21 15.68
C ASN A 195 4.47 9.48 16.01
N PRO A 196 3.62 9.83 15.02
CA PRO A 196 2.19 10.08 15.26
C PRO A 196 1.45 8.79 15.65
N PHE A 197 2.11 7.65 15.50
CA PHE A 197 1.57 6.31 15.59
C PHE A 197 2.41 5.52 16.59
N SER A 198 1.82 5.07 17.70
CA SER A 198 2.55 4.31 18.74
C SER A 198 2.62 2.81 18.39
N THR A 199 3.61 2.10 18.92
CA THR A 199 3.74 0.64 18.72
C THR A 199 2.57 -0.12 19.33
N ASP A 200 2.05 0.35 20.47
CA ASP A 200 0.91 -0.29 21.13
C ASP A 200 -0.38 -0.05 20.34
N PHE A 201 -0.61 1.17 19.83
CA PHE A 201 -1.74 1.43 18.94
C PHE A 201 -1.68 0.54 17.68
N PHE A 202 -0.49 0.40 17.08
CA PHE A 202 -0.33 -0.49 15.93
C PHE A 202 -0.68 -1.93 16.26
N LEU A 203 -0.07 -2.49 17.32
CA LEU A 203 -0.16 -3.91 17.66
C LEU A 203 -1.52 -4.30 18.23
N ASP A 204 -2.12 -3.46 19.08
CA ASP A 204 -3.29 -3.82 19.88
C ASP A 204 -4.61 -3.32 19.28
N GLU A 205 -4.54 -2.29 18.43
CA GLU A 205 -5.72 -1.67 17.84
C GLU A 205 -5.74 -1.77 16.32
N HIS A 206 -4.88 -1.02 15.64
CA HIS A 206 -5.01 -0.81 14.19
C HIS A 206 -4.85 -2.11 13.39
N ARG A 207 -3.76 -2.86 13.59
CA ARG A 207 -3.53 -4.10 12.83
C ARG A 207 -4.60 -5.16 13.10
N GLN A 208 -5.28 -5.07 14.23
CA GLN A 208 -6.25 -6.07 14.68
C GLN A 208 -7.52 -6.02 13.86
N TYR A 209 -7.68 -5.06 12.94
CA TYR A 209 -8.71 -5.04 11.92
C TYR A 209 -8.34 -5.85 10.66
N ALA A 210 -7.10 -6.35 10.51
CA ALA A 210 -6.76 -7.26 9.41
C ALA A 210 -7.23 -8.70 9.67
N VAL A 211 -8.48 -8.86 10.10
CA VAL A 211 -9.08 -10.13 10.50
C VAL A 211 -9.55 -10.94 9.31
N ARG A 212 -9.77 -12.22 9.57
CA ARG A 212 -10.32 -13.14 8.57
C ARG A 212 -11.84 -13.04 8.58
N TRP A 213 -12.43 -12.79 7.42
CA TRP A 213 -13.87 -12.93 7.25
C TRP A 213 -14.26 -14.37 6.99
N TYR A 214 -13.45 -15.11 6.21
CA TYR A 214 -13.78 -16.45 5.73
C TYR A 214 -12.89 -17.52 6.36
N ALA A 215 -13.46 -18.71 6.53
CA ALA A 215 -12.76 -19.88 7.05
C ALA A 215 -11.78 -20.48 6.03
N ASP A 216 -12.08 -20.36 4.74
CA ASP A 216 -11.10 -20.61 3.70
C ASP A 216 -9.99 -19.55 3.76
N ARG A 217 -8.82 -19.90 3.22
CA ARG A 217 -7.66 -19.00 3.17
C ARG A 217 -7.50 -18.33 1.81
N THR A 218 -8.52 -18.46 0.95
CA THR A 218 -8.46 -17.95 -0.42
C THR A 218 -8.54 -16.43 -0.40
N VAL A 219 -9.46 -15.86 0.38
CA VAL A 219 -9.60 -14.41 0.50
C VAL A 219 -8.82 -13.86 1.70
N LYS A 220 -7.57 -13.44 1.45
CA LYS A 220 -6.67 -12.82 2.44
C LYS A 220 -7.18 -11.46 2.92
N ALA A 221 -6.72 -11.03 4.10
CA ALA A 221 -7.03 -9.71 4.63
C ALA A 221 -6.36 -8.57 3.86
N SER A 222 -7.07 -7.44 3.80
CA SER A 222 -6.54 -6.19 3.26
C SER A 222 -5.26 -5.79 4.00
N SER A 223 -4.25 -5.39 3.24
CA SER A 223 -2.95 -4.98 3.76
C SER A 223 -2.23 -4.07 2.77
N ALA A 224 -1.28 -3.28 3.25
CA ALA A 224 -0.36 -2.51 2.40
C ALA A 224 0.48 -3.39 1.45
N ALA A 225 0.58 -4.69 1.71
CA ALA A 225 1.15 -5.65 0.75
C ALA A 225 0.27 -5.88 -0.50
N ASN A 226 -0.96 -5.33 -0.53
CA ASN A 226 -1.87 -5.37 -1.68
C ASN A 226 -1.84 -4.09 -2.50
N ASP A 227 -0.90 -3.17 -2.23
CA ASP A 227 -0.61 -2.02 -3.07
C ASP A 227 -0.07 -2.48 -4.43
N ASP A 228 -0.92 -2.40 -5.47
CA ASP A 228 -0.60 -2.81 -6.83
C ASP A 228 0.49 -1.94 -7.46
N SER A 229 0.61 -0.67 -7.05
CA SER A 229 1.65 0.24 -7.54
C SER A 229 3.03 -0.18 -7.06
N SER A 230 3.16 -0.71 -5.84
CA SER A 230 4.43 -1.30 -5.40
C SER A 230 4.77 -2.57 -6.17
N LEU A 231 3.79 -3.45 -6.39
CA LEU A 231 4.00 -4.72 -7.11
C LEU A 231 4.37 -4.48 -8.57
N LEU A 232 3.67 -3.55 -9.24
CA LEU A 232 3.93 -3.15 -10.61
C LEU A 232 5.36 -2.61 -10.76
N ARG A 233 5.80 -1.75 -9.85
CA ARG A 233 7.16 -1.17 -9.92
C ARG A 233 8.23 -2.25 -9.92
N ASP A 234 8.11 -3.25 -9.04
CA ASP A 234 9.08 -4.34 -9.02
C ASP A 234 9.02 -5.18 -10.30
N LEU A 235 7.85 -5.39 -10.92
CA LEU A 235 7.75 -6.08 -12.21
C LEU A 235 8.34 -5.27 -13.37
N LEU A 236 8.25 -3.93 -13.32
CA LEU A 236 8.87 -3.06 -14.32
C LEU A 236 10.39 -3.04 -14.20
N LEU A 237 10.91 -3.12 -12.97
CA LEU A 237 12.35 -3.01 -12.70
C LEU A 237 13.07 -4.36 -12.78
N PHE A 238 12.44 -5.45 -12.34
CA PHE A 238 13.10 -6.74 -12.16
C PHE A 238 12.44 -7.83 -13.01
N THR A 239 13.25 -8.67 -13.65
CA THR A 239 12.77 -9.88 -14.33
C THR A 239 12.18 -10.84 -13.31
N GLU A 240 12.92 -11.05 -12.21
CA GLU A 240 12.51 -11.85 -11.06
C GLU A 240 13.20 -11.30 -9.80
N LEU A 241 12.48 -10.50 -9.01
CA LEU A 241 13.05 -9.84 -7.82
C LEU A 241 13.54 -10.86 -6.77
N VAL A 242 12.75 -11.90 -6.52
CA VAL A 242 13.13 -12.98 -5.60
C VAL A 242 12.84 -14.31 -6.32
N PRO A 243 13.86 -15.11 -6.64
CA PRO A 243 13.65 -16.39 -7.30
C PRO A 243 12.95 -17.40 -6.37
N LEU A 244 12.57 -18.55 -6.91
CA LEU A 244 12.03 -19.67 -6.16
C LEU A 244 12.92 -20.02 -4.96
N ARG A 245 12.32 -20.11 -3.78
CA ARG A 245 12.96 -20.53 -2.52
C ARG A 245 12.06 -21.52 -1.78
N GLN A 246 12.63 -22.22 -0.81
CA GLN A 246 11.84 -23.13 0.03
C GLN A 246 10.69 -22.35 0.71
N GLY A 247 9.45 -22.72 0.41
CA GLY A 247 8.26 -22.06 0.94
C GLY A 247 7.87 -20.73 0.26
N PHE A 248 8.51 -20.36 -0.86
CA PHE A 248 8.17 -19.16 -1.62
C PHE A 248 8.32 -19.39 -3.13
N GLY A 249 7.20 -19.34 -3.85
CA GLY A 249 7.09 -19.68 -5.28
C GLY A 249 7.77 -18.72 -6.27
N GLY A 250 8.59 -17.78 -5.79
CA GLY A 250 9.12 -16.65 -6.57
C GLY A 250 8.22 -15.42 -6.50
N PHE A 251 8.76 -14.25 -6.84
CA PHE A 251 8.05 -12.98 -6.73
C PHE A 251 6.84 -12.91 -7.66
N ARG A 252 6.97 -13.40 -8.91
CA ARG A 252 5.84 -13.46 -9.84
C ARG A 252 4.68 -14.31 -9.33
N SER A 253 4.98 -15.46 -8.71
CA SER A 253 3.97 -16.31 -8.07
C SER A 253 3.32 -15.59 -6.88
N HIS A 254 4.13 -14.91 -6.06
CA HIS A 254 3.65 -14.09 -4.95
C HIS A 254 2.70 -12.96 -5.39
N VAL A 255 2.96 -12.32 -6.54
CA VAL A 255 2.05 -11.31 -7.10
C VAL A 255 0.72 -11.95 -7.49
N ARG A 256 0.72 -13.11 -8.17
CA ARG A 256 -0.53 -13.83 -8.54
C ARG A 256 -1.35 -14.25 -7.33
N ASP A 257 -0.69 -14.59 -6.22
CA ASP A 257 -1.30 -14.88 -4.92
C ASP A 257 -2.02 -13.67 -4.28
N THR A 258 -1.98 -12.50 -4.90
CA THR A 258 -2.71 -11.28 -4.47
C THR A 258 -3.92 -10.95 -5.33
N TYR A 259 -4.11 -11.59 -6.50
CA TYR A 259 -5.15 -11.18 -7.47
C TYR A 259 -6.57 -11.20 -6.92
N HIS A 260 -6.87 -12.08 -5.97
CA HIS A 260 -8.20 -12.18 -5.35
C HIS A 260 -8.57 -10.97 -4.47
N VAL A 261 -7.63 -10.05 -4.19
CA VAL A 261 -7.87 -8.81 -3.44
C VAL A 261 -7.59 -7.54 -4.26
N LEU A 262 -7.37 -7.68 -5.57
CA LEU A 262 -7.14 -6.56 -6.51
C LEU A 262 -8.34 -6.39 -7.44
N LEU A 263 -8.44 -5.21 -8.06
CA LEU A 263 -9.41 -4.98 -9.15
C LEU A 263 -8.93 -5.60 -10.46
N PRO A 264 -9.85 -5.93 -11.39
CA PRO A 264 -9.50 -6.53 -12.68
C PRO A 264 -8.47 -5.72 -13.48
N ASP A 265 -8.56 -4.40 -13.48
CA ASP A 265 -7.64 -3.53 -14.21
C ASP A 265 -6.21 -3.58 -13.63
N ALA A 266 -6.09 -3.62 -12.30
CA ALA A 266 -4.81 -3.81 -11.63
C ALA A 266 -4.20 -5.18 -11.95
N VAL A 267 -5.02 -6.25 -11.92
CA VAL A 267 -4.59 -7.60 -12.32
C VAL A 267 -4.10 -7.62 -13.78
N ALA A 268 -4.85 -7.02 -14.69
CA ALA A 268 -4.48 -6.94 -16.10
C ALA A 268 -3.15 -6.20 -16.30
N ARG A 269 -2.94 -5.08 -15.60
CA ARG A 269 -1.70 -4.30 -15.67
C ARG A 269 -0.51 -5.08 -15.12
N LEU A 270 -0.69 -5.81 -14.02
CA LEU A 270 0.36 -6.68 -13.45
C LEU A 270 0.72 -7.83 -14.39
N GLU A 271 -0.25 -8.50 -15.01
CA GLU A 271 0.02 -9.55 -16.01
C GLU A 271 0.73 -8.97 -17.25
N GLN A 272 0.34 -7.79 -17.72
CA GLN A 272 1.06 -7.11 -18.81
C GLN A 272 2.52 -6.82 -18.43
N ALA A 273 2.76 -6.35 -17.21
CA ALA A 273 4.11 -6.10 -16.70
C ALA A 273 4.92 -7.39 -16.53
N MET A 274 4.30 -8.51 -16.17
CA MET A 274 4.98 -9.81 -16.16
C MET A 274 5.39 -10.28 -17.56
N ASN A 275 4.62 -9.95 -18.60
CA ASN A 275 4.83 -10.47 -19.96
C ASN A 275 5.71 -9.58 -20.85
N ARG A 276 6.23 -8.47 -20.33
CA ARG A 276 7.16 -7.56 -21.03
C ARG A 276 8.59 -7.71 -20.52
N GLU A 277 9.54 -7.14 -21.25
CA GLU A 277 10.91 -7.00 -20.77
C GLU A 277 10.97 -5.95 -19.65
N SER A 278 11.67 -6.29 -18.58
CA SER A 278 11.98 -5.40 -17.46
C SER A 278 13.08 -4.41 -17.82
N LEU A 279 13.18 -3.32 -17.06
CA LEU A 279 14.21 -2.31 -17.26
C LEU A 279 15.63 -2.89 -17.13
N GLU A 280 15.86 -3.84 -16.21
CA GLU A 280 17.19 -4.44 -16.03
C GLU A 280 17.66 -5.19 -17.29
N VAL A 281 16.75 -5.85 -18.00
CA VAL A 281 17.04 -6.55 -19.26
C VAL A 281 17.38 -5.55 -20.36
N LEU A 282 16.61 -4.46 -20.45
CA LEU A 282 16.87 -3.39 -21.43
C LEU A 282 18.23 -2.72 -21.18
N ILE A 283 18.58 -2.49 -19.92
CA ILE A 283 19.89 -1.95 -19.54
C ILE A 283 20.99 -2.91 -19.96
N SER A 284 20.91 -4.19 -19.59
CA SER A 284 21.92 -5.20 -19.92
C SER A 284 22.17 -5.28 -21.43
N LYS A 285 21.09 -5.29 -22.24
CA LYS A 285 21.18 -5.25 -23.70
C LYS A 285 21.85 -3.98 -24.23
N ALA A 286 21.50 -2.82 -23.68
CA ALA A 286 22.00 -1.53 -24.13
C ALA A 286 23.48 -1.28 -23.79
N ILE A 287 23.95 -1.80 -22.64
CA ILE A 287 25.38 -1.73 -22.27
C ILE A 287 26.20 -2.89 -22.84
N HIS A 288 25.57 -3.89 -23.45
CA HIS A 288 26.17 -5.13 -23.94
C HIS A 288 26.95 -5.89 -22.85
N LEU A 289 26.40 -5.94 -21.64
CA LEU A 289 27.04 -6.56 -20.48
C LEU A 289 25.98 -7.15 -19.55
N ASP A 290 26.26 -8.31 -18.99
CA ASP A 290 25.48 -8.87 -17.89
C ASP A 290 25.60 -7.97 -16.64
N LEU A 291 24.51 -7.82 -15.89
CA LEU A 291 24.50 -6.94 -14.73
C LEU A 291 25.40 -7.47 -13.61
N GLU A 292 25.58 -8.78 -13.47
CA GLU A 292 26.55 -9.34 -12.54
C GLU A 292 28.00 -9.00 -12.96
N ALA A 293 28.28 -9.00 -14.27
CA ALA A 293 29.59 -8.62 -14.77
C ALA A 293 29.92 -7.14 -14.51
N LEU A 294 28.92 -6.25 -14.41
CA LEU A 294 29.15 -4.86 -13.97
C LEU A 294 29.83 -4.77 -12.59
N LEU A 295 29.57 -5.72 -11.68
CA LEU A 295 30.19 -5.71 -10.34
C LEU A 295 31.67 -6.08 -10.37
N THR A 296 32.16 -6.67 -11.45
CA THR A 296 33.57 -7.03 -11.63
C THR A 296 34.43 -5.87 -12.12
N LEU A 297 33.80 -4.80 -12.62
CA LEU A 297 34.48 -3.59 -13.03
C LEU A 297 34.98 -2.81 -11.81
N ASP A 298 36.19 -2.26 -11.93
CA ASP A 298 36.69 -1.30 -10.95
C ASP A 298 35.95 0.03 -11.06
N GLU A 299 36.12 0.89 -10.04
CA GLU A 299 35.42 2.18 -9.98
C GLU A 299 35.71 3.08 -11.20
N SER A 300 36.95 3.09 -11.69
CA SER A 300 37.34 3.92 -12.83
C SER A 300 36.66 3.43 -14.12
N GLN A 301 36.54 2.12 -14.30
CA GLN A 301 35.87 1.49 -15.43
C GLN A 301 34.36 1.77 -15.40
N VAL A 302 33.73 1.69 -14.23
CA VAL A 302 32.31 2.04 -14.08
C VAL A 302 32.08 3.52 -14.37
N CYS A 303 32.92 4.42 -13.84
CA CYS A 303 32.83 5.85 -14.13
C CYS A 303 33.00 6.15 -15.62
N ALA A 304 33.97 5.51 -16.28
CA ALA A 304 34.17 5.66 -17.72
C ALA A 304 32.96 5.15 -18.53
N LEU A 305 32.33 4.05 -18.12
CA LEU A 305 31.11 3.54 -18.74
C LEU A 305 29.96 4.54 -18.62
N ILE A 306 29.74 5.08 -17.42
CA ILE A 306 28.69 6.09 -17.15
C ILE A 306 28.94 7.37 -17.98
N GLN A 307 30.19 7.84 -18.06
CA GLN A 307 30.54 9.01 -18.88
C GLN A 307 30.27 8.78 -20.37
N LYS A 308 30.54 7.56 -20.87
CA LYS A 308 30.25 7.17 -22.26
C LYS A 308 28.74 7.00 -22.50
N GLN A 309 27.98 6.65 -21.47
CA GLN A 309 26.55 6.35 -21.54
C GLN A 309 25.78 7.06 -20.41
N PRO A 310 25.57 8.38 -20.49
CA PRO A 310 24.98 9.16 -19.39
C PRO A 310 23.60 8.70 -18.92
N TRP A 311 22.82 8.05 -19.79
CA TRP A 311 21.53 7.46 -19.43
C TRP A 311 21.62 6.39 -18.34
N LEU A 312 22.78 5.73 -18.20
CA LEU A 312 23.03 4.75 -17.14
C LEU A 312 22.99 5.40 -15.75
N ALA A 313 23.33 6.69 -15.64
CA ALA A 313 23.23 7.43 -14.38
C ALA A 313 21.79 7.47 -13.86
N ALA A 314 20.80 7.76 -14.73
CA ALA A 314 19.39 7.79 -14.34
C ALA A 314 18.91 6.42 -13.84
N CYS A 315 19.34 5.36 -14.53
CA CYS A 315 19.04 3.98 -14.12
C CYS A 315 19.65 3.66 -12.75
N LEU A 316 20.94 3.93 -12.53
CA LEU A 316 21.61 3.68 -11.24
C LEU A 316 20.91 4.41 -10.08
N VAL A 317 20.53 5.67 -10.30
CA VAL A 317 19.82 6.47 -9.29
C VAL A 317 18.43 5.90 -9.01
N LEU A 318 17.70 5.43 -10.04
CA LEU A 318 16.40 4.78 -9.89
C LEU A 318 16.50 3.48 -9.06
N TYR A 319 17.40 2.56 -9.38
CA TYR A 319 17.56 1.31 -8.61
C TYR A 319 18.01 1.59 -7.16
N ARG A 320 18.90 2.56 -6.95
CA ARG A 320 19.24 3.03 -5.61
C ARG A 320 18.01 3.57 -4.86
N SER A 321 17.20 4.40 -5.50
CA SER A 321 16.01 4.97 -4.87
C SER A 321 14.99 3.89 -4.48
N GLN A 322 14.83 2.86 -5.31
CA GLN A 322 13.96 1.70 -5.01
C GLN A 322 14.48 0.91 -3.80
N HIS A 323 15.80 0.71 -3.68
CA HIS A 323 16.39 0.13 -2.48
C HIS A 323 16.16 1.00 -1.24
N GLU A 324 16.36 2.31 -1.32
CA GLU A 324 16.18 3.20 -0.17
C GLU A 324 14.72 3.27 0.32
N VAL A 325 13.73 3.22 -0.60
CA VAL A 325 12.30 3.06 -0.22
C VAL A 325 12.06 1.73 0.48
N SER A 326 12.59 0.63 -0.07
CA SER A 326 12.47 -0.70 0.53
C SER A 326 13.03 -0.75 1.94
N LYS A 327 14.22 -0.18 2.14
CA LYS A 327 14.90 -0.10 3.43
C LYS A 327 14.12 0.73 4.44
N ALA A 328 13.56 1.87 4.01
CA ALA A 328 12.71 2.69 4.86
C ALA A 328 11.45 1.93 5.29
N HIS A 329 10.78 1.26 4.35
CA HIS A 329 9.62 0.41 4.64
C HIS A 329 9.99 -0.75 5.58
N PHE A 330 11.07 -1.49 5.31
CA PHE A 330 11.52 -2.58 6.18
C PHE A 330 11.85 -2.07 7.59
N SER A 331 12.41 -0.86 7.71
CA SER A 331 12.65 -0.21 9.01
C SER A 331 11.35 0.09 9.78
N THR A 332 10.26 0.46 9.10
CA THR A 332 8.93 0.61 9.75
C THR A 332 8.46 -0.72 10.35
N ILE A 333 8.63 -1.82 9.62
CA ILE A 333 8.25 -3.16 10.07
C ILE A 333 9.11 -3.59 11.26
N MET A 334 10.41 -3.30 11.24
CA MET A 334 11.26 -3.56 12.40
C MET A 334 10.82 -2.77 13.63
N LYS A 335 10.52 -1.47 13.46
CA LYS A 335 10.11 -0.55 14.54
C LYS A 335 8.74 -0.89 15.14
N TYR A 336 7.73 -1.13 14.30
CA TYR A 336 6.34 -1.26 14.74
C TYR A 336 5.91 -2.70 14.99
N LEU A 337 6.56 -3.68 14.35
CA LEU A 337 6.18 -5.09 14.46
C LEU A 337 7.24 -5.92 15.17
N VAL A 338 8.44 -6.04 14.59
CA VAL A 338 9.39 -7.09 14.98
C VAL A 338 10.00 -6.84 16.35
N TRP A 339 10.56 -5.66 16.60
CA TRP A 339 11.19 -5.37 17.90
C TRP A 339 10.18 -5.31 19.05
N PRO A 340 9.02 -4.64 18.91
CA PRO A 340 8.01 -4.63 19.98
C PRO A 340 7.50 -6.03 20.30
N LYS A 341 7.22 -6.88 19.29
CA LYS A 341 6.80 -8.27 19.51
C LYS A 341 7.86 -9.06 20.27
N ARG A 342 9.13 -8.99 19.86
CA ARG A 342 10.23 -9.66 20.58
C ARG A 342 10.34 -9.20 22.03
N LYS A 343 10.08 -7.92 22.31
CA LYS A 343 10.06 -7.39 23.69
C LYS A 343 8.90 -8.00 24.49
N ARG A 344 7.69 -8.05 23.91
CA ARG A 344 6.50 -8.64 24.54
C ARG A 344 6.65 -10.13 24.81
N ASP A 345 7.27 -10.87 23.89
CA ASP A 345 7.55 -12.30 24.08
C ASP A 345 8.47 -12.56 25.28
N LYS A 346 9.52 -11.73 25.45
CA LYS A 346 10.42 -11.83 26.60
C LYS A 346 9.76 -11.48 27.92
N LEU A 347 8.70 -10.66 27.89
CA LEU A 347 7.98 -10.20 29.07
C LEU A 347 6.69 -11.01 29.32
N GLU A 348 6.39 -12.01 28.48
CA GLU A 348 5.16 -12.79 28.54
C GLU A 348 3.90 -11.91 28.62
N ASP A 349 3.86 -10.87 27.77
CA ASP A 349 2.81 -9.86 27.79
C ASP A 349 1.42 -10.47 27.54
N SER A 350 0.54 -10.37 28.55
CA SER A 350 -0.81 -10.95 28.52
C SER A 350 -1.70 -10.38 27.42
N ARG A 351 -1.40 -9.18 26.89
CA ARG A 351 -2.12 -8.58 25.76
C ARG A 351 -2.06 -9.46 24.51
N GLU A 352 -1.00 -10.25 24.34
CA GLU A 352 -0.86 -11.14 23.18
C GLU A 352 -1.96 -12.21 23.15
N GLN A 353 -2.49 -12.63 24.31
CA GLN A 353 -3.52 -13.66 24.42
C GLN A 353 -4.89 -13.20 23.88
N VAL A 354 -5.13 -11.88 23.82
CA VAL A 354 -6.40 -11.29 23.40
C VAL A 354 -6.32 -10.65 22.00
N THR A 355 -5.20 -10.80 21.30
CA THR A 355 -5.06 -10.36 19.90
C THR A 355 -5.77 -11.33 18.95
N VAL A 356 -6.39 -10.76 17.91
CA VAL A 356 -7.07 -11.53 16.85
C VAL A 356 -6.09 -11.88 15.74
N VAL A 357 -5.32 -10.87 15.32
CA VAL A 357 -4.26 -11.00 14.31
C VAL A 357 -2.94 -11.21 15.03
N SER A 358 -2.29 -12.34 14.75
CA SER A 358 -1.02 -12.71 15.38
C SER A 358 0.06 -11.66 15.17
N ASN A 359 0.68 -11.21 16.25
CA ASN A 359 1.80 -10.27 16.19
C ASN A 359 3.12 -10.88 15.70
N THR A 360 3.17 -12.19 15.43
CA THR A 360 4.37 -12.88 14.96
C THR A 360 4.58 -12.75 13.45
N ARG A 361 3.49 -12.56 12.69
CA ARG A 361 3.49 -12.47 11.22
C ARG A 361 2.90 -11.13 10.77
N GLY A 362 3.13 -10.75 9.51
CA GLY A 362 2.40 -9.67 8.87
C GLY A 362 0.92 -10.03 8.67
N SER A 363 0.08 -9.03 8.40
CA SER A 363 -1.37 -9.20 8.26
C SER A 363 -1.80 -10.16 7.15
N THR A 364 -0.98 -10.32 6.10
CA THR A 364 -1.19 -11.29 5.02
C THR A 364 -0.64 -12.68 5.34
N GLY A 365 -0.10 -12.88 6.54
CA GLY A 365 0.55 -14.12 6.96
C GLY A 365 2.04 -14.22 6.59
N MET A 366 2.61 -13.20 5.96
CA MET A 366 4.05 -13.17 5.63
C MET A 366 4.92 -13.06 6.89
N GLU A 367 5.98 -13.87 6.98
CA GLU A 367 6.96 -13.74 8.06
C GLU A 367 7.88 -12.54 7.78
N PRO A 368 7.96 -11.53 8.67
CA PRO A 368 8.77 -10.33 8.44
C PRO A 368 10.25 -10.64 8.20
N MET A 369 10.80 -11.61 8.93
CA MET A 369 12.19 -12.05 8.76
C MET A 369 12.38 -13.09 7.64
N GLY A 370 11.29 -13.47 6.95
CA GLY A 370 11.30 -14.33 5.77
C GLY A 370 11.14 -13.50 4.50
N ILE A 371 9.96 -13.57 3.88
CA ILE A 371 9.67 -12.97 2.57
C ILE A 371 10.01 -11.46 2.53
N MET A 372 9.62 -10.68 3.54
CA MET A 372 9.89 -9.23 3.53
C MET A 372 11.38 -8.91 3.57
N ALA A 373 12.15 -9.64 4.39
CA ALA A 373 13.60 -9.51 4.42
C ALA A 373 14.25 -9.94 3.10
N TRP A 374 13.71 -10.96 2.41
CA TRP A 374 14.20 -11.36 1.09
C TRP A 374 13.93 -10.29 0.03
N LEU A 375 12.72 -9.71 0.01
CA LEU A 375 12.39 -8.62 -0.91
C LEU A 375 13.34 -7.43 -0.71
N ASP A 376 13.59 -7.03 0.53
CA ASP A 376 14.51 -5.94 0.85
C ASP A 376 15.95 -6.24 0.44
N GLN A 377 16.45 -7.42 0.81
CA GLN A 377 17.81 -7.84 0.46
C GLN A 377 18.01 -7.98 -1.05
N SER A 378 17.02 -8.46 -1.79
CA SER A 378 17.10 -8.56 -3.24
C SER A 378 17.24 -7.19 -3.90
N ARG A 379 16.46 -6.18 -3.46
CA ARG A 379 16.62 -4.80 -3.96
C ARG A 379 17.97 -4.21 -3.59
N ALA A 380 18.45 -4.48 -2.36
CA ALA A 380 19.75 -3.99 -1.89
C ALA A 380 20.95 -4.60 -2.61
N ARG A 381 20.85 -5.89 -2.99
CA ARG A 381 21.93 -6.65 -3.65
C ARG A 381 21.91 -6.57 -5.17
N HIS A 382 20.91 -5.89 -5.75
CA HIS A 382 20.86 -5.70 -7.19
C HIS A 382 22.10 -4.91 -7.67
N PRO A 383 22.82 -5.36 -8.73
CA PRO A 383 24.06 -4.73 -9.17
C PRO A 383 23.99 -3.22 -9.37
N LEU A 384 22.93 -2.74 -10.02
CA LEU A 384 22.72 -1.30 -10.25
C LEU A 384 22.49 -0.52 -8.95
N ALA A 385 21.80 -1.11 -7.96
CA ALA A 385 21.62 -0.47 -6.66
C ALA A 385 22.97 -0.39 -5.92
N MET A 386 23.71 -1.50 -5.86
CA MET A 386 25.02 -1.56 -5.20
C MET A 386 26.02 -0.54 -5.77
N LEU A 387 26.08 -0.41 -7.10
CA LEU A 387 26.91 0.62 -7.76
C LEU A 387 26.39 2.02 -7.45
N GLY A 388 25.08 2.23 -7.50
CA GLY A 388 24.43 3.50 -7.19
C GLY A 388 24.67 3.99 -5.76
N HIS A 389 25.17 3.16 -4.83
CA HIS A 389 25.57 3.55 -3.47
C HIS A 389 27.04 3.94 -3.31
N ARG A 390 27.90 3.71 -4.31
CA ARG A 390 29.33 4.10 -4.21
C ARG A 390 29.45 5.61 -4.36
N LEU A 391 30.06 6.28 -3.38
CA LEU A 391 30.10 7.75 -3.31
C LEU A 391 30.63 8.42 -4.60
N PRO A 392 31.72 7.95 -5.23
CA PRO A 392 32.21 8.55 -6.47
C PRO A 392 31.21 8.41 -7.64
N ILE A 393 30.52 7.28 -7.72
CA ILE A 393 29.45 7.05 -8.71
C ILE A 393 28.28 8.00 -8.46
N VAL A 394 27.88 8.18 -7.19
CA VAL A 394 26.81 9.12 -6.82
C VAL A 394 27.15 10.54 -7.26
N GLN A 395 28.36 11.01 -6.97
CA GLN A 395 28.81 12.35 -7.33
C GLN A 395 28.81 12.55 -8.85
N LEU A 396 29.28 11.55 -9.59
CA LEU A 396 29.26 11.57 -11.05
C LEU A 396 27.82 11.59 -11.60
N CYS A 397 26.95 10.73 -11.09
CA CYS A 397 25.55 10.68 -11.52
C CYS A 397 24.85 12.02 -11.27
N SER A 398 25.01 12.61 -10.09
CA SER A 398 24.44 13.93 -9.78
C SER A 398 24.93 15.01 -10.75
N THR A 399 26.23 15.02 -11.07
CA THR A 399 26.82 15.99 -12.01
C THR A 399 26.26 15.82 -13.42
N LEU A 400 26.14 14.59 -13.90
CA LEU A 400 25.64 14.32 -15.26
C LEU A 400 24.15 14.64 -15.38
N LEU A 401 23.34 14.24 -14.40
CA LEU A 401 21.89 14.39 -14.45
C LEU A 401 21.44 15.85 -14.35
N GLN A 402 22.24 16.75 -13.75
CA GLN A 402 21.97 18.20 -13.76
C GLN A 402 21.76 18.77 -15.17
N GLN A 403 22.33 18.15 -16.21
CA GLN A 403 22.20 18.60 -17.60
C GLN A 403 20.88 18.17 -18.26
N TYR A 404 20.19 17.18 -17.68
CA TYR A 404 18.96 16.61 -18.20
C TYR A 404 17.73 17.10 -17.43
N VAL A 405 17.93 17.55 -16.20
CA VAL A 405 16.88 18.06 -15.34
C VAL A 405 16.68 19.55 -15.64
N SER A 406 15.70 19.87 -16.48
CA SER A 406 15.36 21.27 -16.81
C SER A 406 14.87 22.04 -15.57
N HIS A 407 14.18 21.35 -14.66
CA HIS A 407 13.66 21.87 -13.41
C HIS A 407 13.90 20.83 -12.30
N PRO A 408 14.95 20.99 -11.47
CA PRO A 408 15.14 20.09 -10.34
C PRO A 408 13.93 20.16 -9.42
N ILE A 409 13.50 19.01 -8.91
CA ILE A 409 12.50 18.95 -7.85
C ILE A 409 13.20 19.43 -6.57
N GLU A 410 13.31 20.75 -6.43
CA GLU A 410 13.79 21.45 -5.23
C GLU A 410 12.64 21.76 -4.26
N MET A 411 11.41 21.39 -4.65
CA MET A 411 10.20 21.57 -3.88
C MET A 411 10.21 20.73 -2.61
N SER A 412 9.65 21.32 -1.55
CA SER A 412 9.32 20.58 -0.34
C SER A 412 8.28 19.49 -0.66
N PHE A 413 8.25 18.46 0.19
CA PHE A 413 7.30 17.35 0.01
C PHE A 413 5.83 17.81 -0.09
N GLU A 414 5.47 18.84 0.68
CA GLU A 414 4.11 19.40 0.71
C GLU A 414 3.72 20.04 -0.63
N GLU A 415 4.69 20.50 -1.41
CA GLU A 415 4.48 21.05 -2.75
C GLU A 415 4.44 19.95 -3.81
N LEU A 416 5.18 18.85 -3.62
CA LEU A 416 5.24 17.71 -4.55
C LEU A 416 3.96 16.88 -4.54
N VAL A 417 3.38 16.69 -3.35
CA VAL A 417 2.10 15.98 -3.16
C VAL A 417 1.18 16.82 -2.29
N THR A 418 0.21 17.44 -2.93
CA THR A 418 -0.81 18.23 -2.26
C THR A 418 -2.09 17.41 -2.10
N PHE A 419 -2.76 17.60 -0.97
CA PHE A 419 -4.20 17.36 -0.93
C PHE A 419 -4.86 18.57 -1.57
N LEU A 420 -5.84 18.32 -2.44
CA LEU A 420 -6.69 19.42 -2.93
C LEU A 420 -7.38 20.06 -1.73
N PRO A 421 -7.49 21.41 -1.70
CA PRO A 421 -7.65 22.16 -0.46
C PRO A 421 -8.82 21.67 0.36
N THR A 422 -8.48 21.04 1.48
CA THR A 422 -9.40 20.70 2.55
C THR A 422 -8.75 21.06 3.87
N ASP A 423 -9.51 21.76 4.71
CA ASP A 423 -9.08 22.10 6.06
C ASP A 423 -9.03 20.79 6.88
N MET A 424 -7.83 20.23 7.02
CA MET A 424 -7.58 18.96 7.72
C MET A 424 -7.90 19.03 9.22
N SER A 425 -8.19 20.22 9.77
CA SER A 425 -8.53 20.38 11.19
C SER A 425 -9.95 19.87 11.53
N ASP A 426 -10.81 19.67 10.53
CA ASP A 426 -12.20 19.19 10.69
C ASP A 426 -12.46 17.79 10.08
N THR A 427 -11.43 17.07 9.60
CA THR A 427 -11.60 15.87 8.75
C THR A 427 -11.74 14.51 9.47
N LEU A 428 -12.00 14.50 10.79
CA LEU A 428 -12.26 13.27 11.52
C LEU A 428 -13.74 12.90 11.50
N ARG A 429 -14.10 11.83 10.79
CA ARG A 429 -15.36 11.14 11.01
C ARG A 429 -15.09 9.76 11.64
N PRO A 430 -15.64 9.46 12.83
CA PRO A 430 -15.90 8.08 13.21
C PRO A 430 -16.76 7.45 12.10
N CYS A 431 -16.39 6.25 11.63
CA CYS A 431 -17.07 5.44 10.62
C CYS A 431 -18.43 6.02 10.14
N ALA A 432 -18.38 6.86 9.10
CA ALA A 432 -19.51 7.68 8.70
C ALA A 432 -20.57 6.87 7.92
N LEU A 433 -21.30 6.02 8.62
CA LEU A 433 -22.69 5.71 8.24
C LEU A 433 -23.62 6.94 8.42
N GLY A 434 -23.11 8.00 9.06
CA GLY A 434 -23.81 9.25 9.37
C GLY A 434 -24.11 10.21 8.21
N ARG A 435 -24.14 9.77 6.94
CA ARG A 435 -24.83 10.54 5.88
C ARG A 435 -26.21 9.99 5.51
N TRP A 436 -26.57 8.81 6.00
CA TRP A 436 -27.97 8.34 5.99
C TRP A 436 -28.78 8.89 7.18
N SER A 437 -28.13 9.52 8.17
CA SER A 437 -28.76 10.05 9.38
C SER A 437 -29.63 11.29 9.15
N ASN A 438 -29.36 12.10 8.11
CA ASN A 438 -30.17 13.30 7.82
C ASN A 438 -31.58 13.00 7.30
N ARG A 439 -31.93 11.72 7.06
CA ARG A 439 -33.31 11.30 6.78
C ARG A 439 -34.00 10.57 7.95
N ILE A 440 -33.28 10.09 8.97
CA ILE A 440 -33.86 9.15 9.96
C ILE A 440 -33.38 9.28 11.42
N GLY A 441 -32.53 10.25 11.77
CA GLY A 441 -32.35 10.68 13.17
C GLY A 441 -31.74 9.66 14.14
N VAL A 442 -30.62 9.01 13.80
CA VAL A 442 -29.82 8.20 14.75
C VAL A 442 -28.33 8.45 14.56
N ASP A 443 -27.61 8.64 15.68
CA ASP A 443 -26.17 8.88 15.79
C ASP A 443 -25.45 7.58 16.20
N LEU A 444 -24.42 7.18 15.45
CA LEU A 444 -23.67 5.92 15.63
C LEU A 444 -22.28 6.12 16.25
N VAL A 445 -21.93 7.34 16.68
CA VAL A 445 -20.63 7.67 17.32
C VAL A 445 -20.45 7.02 18.70
N SER A 446 -21.47 6.34 19.24
CA SER A 446 -21.50 5.79 20.61
C SER A 446 -21.44 4.26 20.72
N LEU A 447 -21.15 3.52 19.64
CA LEU A 447 -21.15 2.04 19.68
C LEU A 447 -19.79 1.37 19.93
N VAL A 448 -18.78 2.10 20.36
CA VAL A 448 -17.70 1.51 21.16
C VAL A 448 -18.21 1.51 22.60
N PRO A 449 -18.61 0.36 23.18
CA PRO A 449 -18.82 0.35 24.62
C PRO A 449 -17.48 0.72 25.24
N GLU A 450 -17.48 1.76 26.08
CA GLU A 450 -16.42 1.90 27.08
C GLU A 450 -16.23 0.52 27.71
N ALA A 451 -15.01 0.01 27.58
CA ALA A 451 -14.63 -1.25 28.18
C ALA A 451 -14.77 -1.09 29.70
N ASN A 452 -15.76 -1.76 30.28
CA ASN A 452 -15.64 -2.30 31.62
C ASN A 452 -15.21 -3.76 31.51
#